data_AF-A0A1H4KJM3-F1
#
_entry.id   AF-A0A1H4KJM3-F1
#
_cell.length_a   1.000
_cell.length_b   1.000
_cell.length_c   1.000
_cell.angle_alpha   90.00
_cell.angle_beta   90.00
_cell.angle_gamma   90.00
#
_symmetry.space_group_name_H-M   'P 1'
#
loop_
_entity.id
_entity.type
_entity.pdbx_description
1 polymer ?
#
loop_
_entity_poly.entity_id
_entity_poly.type
_entity_poly.pdbx_seq_one_letter_code
_entity_poly.pdbx_strand_id
1 'polypeptide(L)'
;MTRGAQTPFDGPSLRRARARANQGRGISAEELARQVNATKAQILAYEHGKYRPDPPRIRQLAQALGISPLDLTDPDTAQRWTLAELRRASGYRVVDVVDRLDVSYANYRRLENEGLVSPRSYALVPAVADFLEISAAHLETHLANIPASRMRVAQAHPLLTAVRDTYVVPGELALPKPDDPAVGDLAEIFHRPPLLLARLLGQEIRRIRTIRRRLAGFEATAHYGTSADEQAAAQHGAEAERRRLRRLTTTLPGRIDAFFRCALPSDSWRALALLHLVGRFNLWLSPTQLQESEASVLSIPASMRRSLPSPQGTTGVHQISDEGDEHCQTYRSWYDALHPSVSTLLRQRESQLSGHIPAGELREYFVSAHAVLFSFDGLLCRLFASNVEAVAQSLVHEAHSLRLATGPRTPTDPVGLLRALVPSGSPSQIRRLDHMLTAHETEAARQVTPLPGVQQLFRVLTTGNWRLGVVTDHATSAVRVFLDNLSPLVDSQQLSVFGRPEDPRLMKPHPHGVALASASLGSSRDHTLLLGESVADALAAQAAGVRFIGVASTPDHATMLKRAGAKTTVRSLREVTAVVRHLTTYPPSPSRPDRTPRGGP
;
A
#
# COMPACT_ATOMS: atom_id res chain seq x y z
N MET A 1 -6.18 -18.87 -44.16
CA MET A 1 -4.72 -19.06 -44.23
C MET A 1 -4.04 -18.00 -43.38
N THR A 2 -3.87 -18.26 -42.09
CA THR A 2 -3.13 -17.40 -41.16
C THR A 2 -1.66 -17.41 -41.56
N ARG A 3 -1.10 -16.25 -41.95
CA ARG A 3 0.35 -16.08 -42.12
C ARG A 3 1.01 -16.62 -40.85
N GLY A 4 1.76 -17.72 -40.96
CA GLY A 4 2.52 -18.27 -39.84
C GLY A 4 3.33 -17.14 -39.21
N ALA A 5 3.10 -16.88 -37.91
CA ALA A 5 3.74 -15.79 -37.21
C ALA A 5 5.26 -15.90 -37.40
N GLN A 6 5.86 -14.89 -38.04
CA GLN A 6 7.27 -14.93 -38.43
C GLN A 6 8.14 -15.05 -37.18
N THR A 7 9.27 -15.75 -37.27
CA THR A 7 10.30 -15.75 -36.23
C THR A 7 10.95 -14.35 -36.21
N PRO A 8 10.95 -13.64 -35.07
CA PRO A 8 11.71 -12.40 -34.95
C PRO A 8 13.19 -12.69 -35.13
N PHE A 9 13.80 -12.10 -36.17
CA PHE A 9 15.20 -12.26 -36.52
C PHE A 9 15.60 -11.12 -37.45
N ASP A 10 16.71 -10.46 -37.16
CA ASP A 10 17.22 -9.32 -37.92
C ASP A 10 18.56 -9.67 -38.59
N GLY A 11 18.54 -9.80 -39.91
CA GLY A 11 19.73 -10.10 -40.73
C GLY A 11 20.88 -9.09 -40.55
N PRO A 12 20.60 -7.78 -40.58
CA PRO A 12 21.57 -6.75 -40.21
C PRO A 12 22.21 -6.97 -38.83
N SER A 13 21.45 -7.38 -37.81
CA SER A 13 21.99 -7.71 -36.48
C SER A 13 22.94 -8.89 -36.53
N LEU A 14 22.61 -9.96 -37.27
CA LEU A 14 23.54 -11.07 -37.52
C LEU A 14 24.84 -10.58 -38.16
N ARG A 15 24.76 -9.75 -39.20
CA ARG A 15 25.94 -9.21 -39.88
C ARG A 15 26.80 -8.35 -38.94
N ARG A 16 26.17 -7.52 -38.11
CA ARG A 16 26.86 -6.69 -37.10
C ARG A 16 27.52 -7.56 -36.03
N ALA A 17 26.81 -8.54 -35.48
CA ALA A 17 27.33 -9.48 -34.49
C ALA A 17 28.53 -10.25 -35.06
N ARG A 18 28.42 -10.73 -36.30
CA ARG A 18 29.51 -11.40 -37.02
C ARG A 18 30.75 -10.52 -37.19
N ALA A 19 30.57 -9.24 -37.50
CA ALA A 19 31.68 -8.29 -37.62
C ALA A 19 32.36 -7.99 -36.28
N ARG A 20 31.63 -8.08 -35.15
CA ARG A 20 32.15 -7.80 -33.80
C ARG A 20 32.66 -9.03 -33.05
N ALA A 21 32.36 -10.23 -33.53
CA ALA A 21 32.79 -11.49 -32.93
C ALA A 21 34.32 -11.59 -32.81
N ASN A 22 34.80 -12.54 -31.98
CA ASN A 22 36.23 -12.76 -31.73
C ASN A 22 36.99 -11.50 -31.29
N GLN A 23 36.45 -10.80 -30.28
CA GLN A 23 37.06 -9.56 -29.73
C GLN A 23 37.29 -8.49 -30.82
N GLY A 24 36.35 -8.34 -31.75
CA GLY A 24 36.42 -7.35 -32.83
C GLY A 24 37.23 -7.76 -34.06
N ARG A 25 37.81 -8.97 -34.10
CA ARG A 25 38.46 -9.50 -35.32
C ARG A 25 37.46 -9.91 -36.40
N GLY A 26 36.21 -10.14 -36.00
CA GLY A 26 35.13 -10.62 -36.86
C GLY A 26 35.31 -12.11 -37.21
N ILE A 27 34.22 -12.70 -37.69
CA ILE A 27 34.21 -14.06 -38.24
C ILE A 27 33.67 -14.00 -39.68
N SER A 28 34.25 -14.76 -40.61
CA SER A 28 33.75 -14.77 -41.99
C SER A 28 32.42 -15.51 -42.07
N ALA A 29 31.59 -15.22 -43.08
CA ALA A 29 30.33 -15.96 -43.28
C ALA A 29 30.58 -17.47 -43.51
N GLU A 30 31.74 -17.83 -44.03
CA GLU A 30 32.15 -19.21 -44.30
C GLU A 30 32.63 -19.93 -43.02
N GLU A 31 33.36 -19.23 -42.15
CA GLU A 31 33.75 -19.74 -40.84
C GLU A 31 32.50 -19.96 -39.96
N LEU A 32 31.60 -18.97 -39.90
CA LEU A 32 30.34 -19.12 -39.16
C LEU A 32 29.49 -20.27 -39.70
N ALA A 33 29.41 -20.39 -41.03
CA ALA A 33 28.71 -21.51 -41.68
C ALA A 33 29.27 -22.87 -41.24
N ARG A 34 30.59 -23.03 -41.18
CA ARG A 34 31.22 -24.25 -40.65
C ARG A 34 30.86 -24.52 -39.19
N GLN A 35 30.91 -23.50 -38.33
CA GLN A 35 30.64 -23.67 -36.90
C GLN A 35 29.21 -24.12 -36.60
N VAL A 36 28.23 -23.64 -37.39
CA VAL A 36 26.83 -24.04 -37.19
C VAL A 36 26.38 -25.21 -38.08
N ASN A 37 27.25 -25.79 -38.91
CA ASN A 37 26.87 -26.78 -39.92
C ASN A 37 25.76 -26.24 -40.87
N ALA A 38 26.09 -25.14 -41.58
CA ALA A 38 25.31 -24.51 -42.65
C ALA A 38 26.21 -24.22 -43.86
N THR A 39 25.62 -23.74 -44.95
CA THR A 39 26.39 -23.22 -46.10
C THR A 39 26.61 -21.71 -45.99
N LYS A 40 27.71 -21.21 -46.58
CA LYS A 40 27.98 -19.77 -46.70
C LYS A 40 26.81 -19.01 -47.33
N ALA A 41 26.16 -19.60 -48.34
CA ALA A 41 25.00 -19.03 -49.00
C ALA A 41 23.79 -18.90 -48.05
N GLN A 42 23.58 -19.86 -47.15
CA GLN A 42 22.53 -19.78 -46.13
C GLN A 42 22.79 -18.64 -45.14
N ILE A 43 24.03 -18.50 -44.65
CA ILE A 43 24.39 -17.38 -43.75
C ILE A 43 24.16 -16.04 -44.44
N LEU A 44 24.62 -15.87 -45.68
CA LEU A 44 24.37 -14.65 -46.45
C LEU A 44 22.88 -14.43 -46.72
N ALA A 45 22.09 -15.48 -46.93
CA ALA A 45 20.64 -15.35 -47.08
C ALA A 45 19.96 -14.86 -45.80
N TYR A 46 20.45 -15.28 -44.62
CA TYR A 46 19.98 -14.77 -43.33
C TYR A 46 20.33 -13.28 -43.16
N GLU A 47 21.58 -12.89 -43.44
CA GLU A 47 22.04 -11.50 -43.30
C GLU A 47 21.26 -10.52 -44.19
N HIS A 48 20.90 -10.94 -45.41
CA HIS A 48 20.11 -10.13 -46.34
C HIS A 48 18.59 -10.25 -46.10
N GLY A 49 18.16 -11.00 -45.09
CA GLY A 49 16.74 -11.18 -44.77
C GLY A 49 15.93 -11.99 -45.79
N LYS A 50 16.60 -12.72 -46.70
CA LYS A 50 15.94 -13.58 -47.71
C LYS A 50 15.30 -14.82 -47.09
N TYR A 51 15.87 -15.33 -46.00
CA TYR A 51 15.35 -16.46 -45.24
C TYR A 51 15.54 -16.20 -43.75
N ARG A 52 14.63 -16.69 -42.91
CA ARG A 52 14.75 -16.59 -41.45
C ARG A 52 15.10 -17.95 -40.86
N PRO A 53 16.15 -18.06 -40.05
CA PRO A 53 16.49 -19.32 -39.39
C PRO A 53 15.36 -19.81 -38.49
N ASP A 54 15.25 -21.13 -38.33
CA ASP A 54 14.39 -21.74 -37.33
C ASP A 54 14.99 -21.53 -35.91
N PRO A 55 14.20 -21.66 -34.83
CA PRO A 55 14.68 -21.32 -33.48
C PRO A 55 15.97 -22.04 -33.05
N PRO A 56 16.14 -23.37 -33.26
CA PRO A 56 17.40 -24.04 -32.94
C PRO A 56 18.60 -23.43 -33.68
N ARG A 57 18.43 -23.03 -34.95
CA ARG A 57 19.48 -22.37 -35.73
C ARG A 57 19.83 -20.99 -35.19
N ILE A 58 18.85 -20.21 -34.71
CA ILE A 58 19.12 -18.92 -34.04
C ILE A 58 20.04 -19.13 -32.85
N ARG A 59 19.76 -20.15 -32.02
CA ARG A 59 20.57 -20.46 -30.85
C ARG A 59 21.99 -20.90 -31.21
N GLN A 60 22.13 -21.74 -32.24
CA GLN A 60 23.44 -22.14 -32.76
C GLN A 60 24.25 -20.94 -33.25
N LEU A 61 23.62 -20.00 -33.99
CA LEU A 61 24.27 -18.77 -34.45
C LEU A 61 24.71 -17.90 -33.28
N ALA A 62 23.84 -17.69 -32.29
CA ALA A 62 24.15 -16.90 -31.11
C ALA A 62 25.30 -17.50 -30.29
N GLN A 63 25.29 -18.82 -30.08
CA GLN A 63 26.36 -19.55 -29.39
C GLN A 63 27.69 -19.47 -30.12
N ALA A 64 27.70 -19.65 -31.44
CA ALA A 64 28.91 -19.51 -32.27
C ALA A 64 29.50 -18.09 -32.22
N LEU A 65 28.65 -17.08 -32.01
CA LEU A 65 29.04 -15.68 -31.92
C LEU A 65 29.33 -15.20 -30.49
N GLY A 66 29.05 -16.02 -29.46
CA GLY A 66 29.22 -15.67 -28.05
C GLY A 66 28.26 -14.58 -27.55
N ILE A 67 27.03 -14.52 -28.09
CA ILE A 67 26.00 -13.52 -27.77
C ILE A 67 24.68 -14.17 -27.37
N SER A 68 23.72 -13.38 -26.87
CA SER A 68 22.36 -13.86 -26.62
C SER A 68 21.58 -14.02 -27.94
N PRO A 69 20.68 -15.02 -28.08
CA PRO A 69 19.76 -15.10 -29.21
C PRO A 69 18.96 -13.81 -29.46
N LEU A 70 18.63 -13.07 -28.39
CA LEU A 70 17.90 -11.80 -28.50
C LEU A 70 18.74 -10.69 -29.16
N ASP A 71 20.07 -10.77 -29.14
CA ASP A 71 20.95 -9.82 -29.84
C ASP A 71 20.89 -9.97 -31.38
N LEU A 72 20.28 -11.06 -31.88
CA LEU A 72 20.06 -11.31 -33.30
C LEU A 72 18.69 -10.81 -33.79
N THR A 73 18.04 -9.93 -33.03
CA THR A 73 16.70 -9.40 -33.32
C THR A 73 16.68 -7.88 -33.32
N ASP A 74 15.55 -7.31 -33.75
CA ASP A 74 15.33 -5.86 -33.71
C ASP A 74 14.74 -5.45 -32.33
N PRO A 75 15.52 -4.75 -31.48
CA PRO A 75 15.09 -4.36 -30.14
C PRO A 75 13.87 -3.42 -30.14
N ASP A 76 13.68 -2.62 -31.19
CA ASP A 76 12.57 -1.66 -31.28
C ASP A 76 11.22 -2.37 -31.43
N THR A 77 11.23 -3.62 -31.89
CA THR A 77 10.02 -4.44 -32.06
C THR A 77 9.71 -5.34 -30.87
N ALA A 78 10.68 -5.54 -29.97
CA ALA A 78 10.60 -6.54 -28.90
C ALA A 78 9.37 -6.38 -28.00
N GLN A 79 9.06 -5.15 -27.60
CA GLN A 79 7.92 -4.85 -26.72
C GLN A 79 6.55 -5.23 -27.30
N ARG A 80 6.45 -5.43 -28.62
CA ARG A 80 5.19 -5.77 -29.30
C ARG A 80 5.03 -7.27 -29.55
N TRP A 81 6.05 -8.06 -29.26
CA TRP A 81 6.04 -9.49 -29.52
C TRP A 81 5.06 -10.21 -28.59
N THR A 82 4.45 -11.25 -29.13
CA THR A 82 3.73 -12.29 -28.39
C THR A 82 4.70 -13.24 -27.69
N LEU A 83 4.20 -14.05 -26.75
CA LEU A 83 5.00 -15.13 -26.14
C LEU A 83 5.60 -16.07 -27.19
N ALA A 84 4.84 -16.41 -28.23
CA ALA A 84 5.31 -17.29 -29.29
C ALA A 84 6.50 -16.69 -30.05
N GLU A 85 6.49 -15.38 -30.30
CA GLU A 85 7.56 -14.64 -30.95
C GLU A 85 8.80 -14.52 -30.05
N LEU A 86 8.61 -14.15 -28.78
CA LEU A 86 9.69 -14.13 -27.79
C LEU A 86 10.38 -15.49 -27.69
N ARG A 87 9.62 -16.58 -27.52
CA ARG A 87 10.19 -17.94 -27.46
C ARG A 87 11.02 -18.29 -28.69
N ARG A 88 10.50 -17.96 -29.89
CA ARG A 88 11.22 -18.23 -31.16
C ARG A 88 12.48 -17.37 -31.28
N ALA A 89 12.43 -16.10 -30.87
CA ALA A 89 13.57 -15.20 -30.82
C ALA A 89 14.65 -15.69 -29.84
N SER A 90 14.25 -16.23 -28.68
CA SER A 90 15.12 -16.91 -27.72
C SER A 90 15.66 -18.26 -28.23
N GLY A 91 15.27 -18.68 -29.43
CA GLY A 91 15.79 -19.88 -30.09
C GLY A 91 15.14 -21.19 -29.65
N TYR A 92 13.98 -21.16 -28.99
CA TYR A 92 13.30 -22.35 -28.48
C TYR A 92 12.11 -22.77 -29.34
N ARG A 93 11.94 -24.07 -29.53
CA ARG A 93 10.70 -24.70 -30.02
C ARG A 93 9.77 -24.95 -28.84
N VAL A 94 8.50 -25.23 -29.13
CA VAL A 94 7.54 -25.60 -28.08
C VAL A 94 7.97 -26.86 -27.35
N VAL A 95 8.45 -27.87 -28.08
CA VAL A 95 8.96 -29.14 -27.50
C VAL A 95 10.06 -28.88 -26.46
N ASP A 96 10.98 -27.95 -26.76
CA ASP A 96 12.08 -27.63 -25.84
C ASP A 96 11.57 -27.03 -24.50
N VAL A 97 10.45 -26.27 -24.53
CA VAL A 97 9.85 -25.71 -23.32
C VAL A 97 9.11 -26.76 -22.52
N VAL A 98 8.27 -27.57 -23.19
CA VAL A 98 7.43 -28.55 -22.51
C VAL A 98 8.25 -29.70 -21.90
N ASP A 99 9.32 -30.11 -22.58
CA ASP A 99 10.23 -31.14 -22.07
C ASP A 99 11.04 -30.62 -20.87
N ARG A 100 11.44 -29.33 -20.90
CA ARG A 100 12.22 -28.74 -19.81
C ARG A 100 11.39 -28.44 -18.56
N LEU A 101 10.15 -27.99 -18.74
CA LEU A 101 9.26 -27.60 -17.64
C LEU A 101 8.35 -28.74 -17.16
N ASP A 102 8.36 -29.89 -17.83
CA ASP A 102 7.47 -31.03 -17.56
C ASP A 102 5.98 -30.62 -17.56
N VAL A 103 5.58 -29.89 -18.61
CA VAL A 103 4.20 -29.40 -18.77
C VAL A 103 3.58 -29.99 -20.03
N SER A 104 2.27 -30.25 -20.02
CA SER A 104 1.64 -30.81 -21.22
C SER A 104 1.66 -29.83 -22.40
N TYR A 105 1.84 -30.37 -23.61
CA TYR A 105 1.81 -29.59 -24.85
C TYR A 105 0.56 -28.72 -24.97
N ALA A 106 -0.61 -29.28 -24.66
CA ALA A 106 -1.88 -28.57 -24.70
C ALA A 106 -1.92 -27.40 -23.71
N ASN A 107 -1.41 -27.58 -22.48
CA ASN A 107 -1.42 -26.52 -21.47
C ASN A 107 -0.49 -25.36 -21.86
N TYR A 108 0.73 -25.66 -22.32
CA TYR A 108 1.64 -24.62 -22.80
C TYR A 108 1.07 -23.90 -24.04
N ARG A 109 0.50 -24.62 -25.01
CA ARG A 109 -0.12 -24.01 -26.20
C ARG A 109 -1.29 -23.11 -25.86
N ARG A 110 -2.09 -23.47 -24.86
CA ARG A 110 -3.17 -22.62 -24.36
C ARG A 110 -2.63 -21.31 -23.78
N LEU A 111 -1.55 -21.35 -23.00
CA LEU A 111 -0.87 -20.13 -22.55
C LEU A 111 -0.32 -19.32 -23.73
N GLU A 112 0.40 -19.96 -24.65
CA GLU A 112 1.08 -19.27 -25.75
C GLU A 112 0.13 -18.64 -26.79
N ASN A 113 -0.96 -19.33 -27.12
CA ASN A 113 -1.88 -18.90 -28.18
C ASN A 113 -3.06 -18.08 -27.63
N GLU A 114 -3.49 -18.38 -26.40
CA GLU A 114 -4.67 -17.75 -25.80
C GLU A 114 -4.31 -16.84 -24.64
N GLY A 115 -3.13 -16.96 -24.01
CA GLY A 115 -2.81 -16.22 -22.79
C GLY A 115 -3.61 -16.72 -21.57
N LEU A 116 -4.11 -17.96 -21.61
CA LEU A 116 -4.93 -18.55 -20.54
C LEU A 116 -4.13 -19.59 -19.76
N VAL A 117 -4.33 -19.58 -18.45
CA VAL A 117 -3.74 -20.53 -17.50
C VAL A 117 -4.86 -21.23 -16.75
N SER A 118 -4.74 -22.55 -16.57
CA SER A 118 -5.67 -23.29 -15.71
C SER A 118 -5.43 -22.91 -14.23
N PRO A 119 -6.45 -22.86 -13.36
CA PRO A 119 -6.25 -22.53 -11.94
C PRO A 119 -5.25 -23.44 -11.21
N ARG A 120 -5.02 -24.67 -11.70
CA ARG A 120 -4.03 -25.61 -11.15
C ARG A 120 -2.60 -25.35 -11.66
N SER A 121 -2.45 -24.56 -12.73
CA SER A 121 -1.19 -24.26 -13.39
C SER A 121 -0.68 -22.84 -13.08
N TYR A 122 -1.03 -22.28 -11.92
CA TYR A 122 -0.69 -20.91 -11.53
C TYR A 122 0.83 -20.63 -11.52
N ALA A 123 1.66 -21.66 -11.34
CA ALA A 123 3.12 -21.56 -11.39
C ALA A 123 3.71 -21.58 -12.82
N LEU A 124 2.88 -21.79 -13.86
CA LEU A 124 3.34 -21.92 -15.24
C LEU A 124 3.96 -20.64 -15.78
N VAL A 125 3.35 -19.48 -15.52
CA VAL A 125 3.85 -18.19 -16.01
C VAL A 125 5.24 -17.87 -15.41
N PRO A 126 5.43 -17.94 -14.07
CA PRO A 126 6.77 -17.84 -13.48
C PRO A 126 7.77 -18.85 -14.05
N ALA A 127 7.38 -20.12 -14.21
CA ALA A 127 8.27 -21.15 -14.74
C ALA A 127 8.72 -20.88 -16.19
N VAL A 128 7.82 -20.36 -17.03
CA VAL A 128 8.15 -19.94 -18.40
C VAL A 128 9.04 -18.69 -18.40
N ALA A 129 8.82 -17.75 -17.47
CA ALA A 129 9.63 -16.55 -17.34
C ALA A 129 11.07 -16.92 -16.94
N ASP A 130 11.23 -17.79 -15.93
CA ASP A 130 12.51 -18.33 -15.49
C ASP A 130 13.22 -19.09 -16.63
N PHE A 131 12.49 -19.91 -17.39
CA PHE A 131 13.03 -20.62 -18.57
C PHE A 131 13.56 -19.67 -19.66
N LEU A 132 12.90 -18.53 -19.86
CA LEU A 132 13.30 -17.51 -20.83
C LEU A 132 14.27 -16.47 -20.24
N GLU A 133 14.68 -16.64 -18.99
CA GLU A 133 15.59 -15.73 -18.27
C GLU A 133 15.08 -14.28 -18.20
N ILE A 134 13.76 -14.10 -18.01
CA ILE A 134 13.12 -12.80 -17.83
C ILE A 134 12.20 -12.81 -16.60
N SER A 135 11.81 -11.62 -16.10
CA SER A 135 10.84 -11.53 -15.01
C SER A 135 9.42 -11.91 -15.47
N ALA A 136 8.58 -12.40 -14.55
CA ALA A 136 7.18 -12.69 -14.86
C ALA A 136 6.41 -11.45 -15.32
N ALA A 137 6.74 -10.26 -14.78
CA ALA A 137 6.18 -8.99 -15.22
C ALA A 137 6.54 -8.65 -16.68
N HIS A 138 7.78 -8.95 -17.10
CA HIS A 138 8.18 -8.78 -18.49
C HIS A 138 7.45 -9.79 -19.40
N LEU A 139 7.36 -11.06 -18.98
CA LEU A 139 6.61 -12.08 -19.72
C LEU A 139 5.13 -11.70 -19.91
N GLU A 140 4.52 -11.11 -18.88
CA GLU A 140 3.12 -10.64 -18.93
C GLU A 140 2.89 -9.58 -20.03
N THR A 141 3.89 -8.75 -20.34
CA THR A 141 3.81 -7.79 -21.46
C THR A 141 3.66 -8.52 -22.80
N HIS A 142 4.37 -9.64 -22.98
CA HIS A 142 4.25 -10.48 -24.18
C HIS A 142 2.96 -11.30 -24.21
N LEU A 143 2.44 -11.71 -23.04
CA LEU A 143 1.13 -12.38 -22.94
C LEU A 143 0.00 -11.42 -23.31
N ALA A 144 0.07 -10.16 -22.87
CA ALA A 144 -0.89 -9.11 -23.22
C ALA A 144 -0.87 -8.75 -24.72
N ASN A 145 0.20 -9.07 -25.44
CA ASN A 145 0.29 -8.87 -26.88
C ASN A 145 -0.41 -9.97 -27.70
N ILE A 146 -0.74 -11.10 -27.09
CA ILE A 146 -1.43 -12.21 -27.75
C ILE A 146 -2.78 -11.71 -28.31
N PRO A 147 -3.10 -11.94 -29.60
CA PRO A 147 -4.35 -11.47 -30.19
C PRO A 147 -5.60 -11.88 -29.42
N ALA A 148 -5.64 -13.11 -28.92
CA ALA A 148 -6.74 -13.61 -28.08
C ALA A 148 -6.87 -12.87 -26.74
N SER A 149 -5.75 -12.52 -26.08
CA SER A 149 -5.76 -11.71 -24.85
C SER A 149 -6.26 -10.29 -25.14
N ARG A 150 -5.76 -9.65 -26.20
CA ARG A 150 -6.23 -8.32 -26.63
C ARG A 150 -7.72 -8.31 -26.93
N MET A 151 -8.22 -9.35 -27.61
CA MET A 151 -9.65 -9.49 -27.92
C MET A 151 -10.49 -9.66 -26.65
N ARG A 152 -10.08 -10.52 -25.70
CA ARG A 152 -10.76 -10.65 -24.41
C ARG A 152 -10.82 -9.33 -23.65
N VAL A 153 -9.69 -8.63 -23.55
CA VAL A 153 -9.60 -7.32 -22.88
C VAL A 153 -10.52 -6.29 -23.54
N ALA A 154 -10.57 -6.26 -24.89
CA ALA A 154 -11.45 -5.38 -25.64
C ALA A 154 -12.94 -5.71 -25.42
N GLN A 155 -13.31 -7.00 -25.39
CA GLN A 155 -14.69 -7.45 -25.14
C GLN A 155 -15.15 -7.19 -23.70
N ALA A 156 -14.24 -7.31 -22.72
CA ALA A 156 -14.56 -7.06 -21.32
C ALA A 156 -14.78 -5.57 -21.01
N HIS A 157 -14.14 -4.66 -21.75
CA HIS A 157 -14.20 -3.23 -21.47
C HIS A 157 -15.63 -2.63 -21.43
N PRO A 158 -16.51 -2.83 -22.44
CA PRO A 158 -17.88 -2.30 -22.40
C PRO A 158 -18.71 -2.90 -21.24
N LEU A 159 -18.54 -4.19 -20.93
CA LEU A 159 -19.26 -4.84 -19.83
C LEU A 159 -18.83 -4.30 -18.46
N LEU A 160 -17.53 -4.10 -18.25
CA LEU A 160 -17.02 -3.48 -17.03
C LEU A 160 -17.50 -2.03 -16.87
N THR A 161 -17.66 -1.33 -17.99
CA THR A 161 -18.25 0.01 -18.03
C THR A 161 -19.72 -0.04 -17.61
N ALA A 162 -20.50 -0.98 -18.15
CA ALA A 162 -21.90 -1.17 -17.78
C ALA A 162 -22.06 -1.49 -16.28
N VAL A 163 -21.28 -2.45 -15.75
CA VAL A 163 -21.27 -2.77 -14.31
C VAL A 163 -20.97 -1.53 -13.48
N ARG A 164 -19.96 -0.73 -13.86
CA ARG A 164 -19.65 0.51 -13.15
C ARG A 164 -20.84 1.47 -13.18
N ASP A 165 -21.47 1.67 -14.32
CA ASP A 165 -22.54 2.65 -14.48
C ASP A 165 -23.81 2.22 -13.71
N THR A 166 -24.06 0.91 -13.60
CA THR A 166 -25.14 0.35 -12.77
C THR A 166 -24.86 0.50 -11.27
N TYR A 167 -23.65 0.18 -10.81
CA TYR A 167 -23.36 0.08 -9.37
C TYR A 167 -22.66 1.31 -8.78
N VAL A 168 -22.22 2.28 -9.56
CA VAL A 168 -21.61 3.52 -9.06
C VAL A 168 -22.58 4.69 -9.21
N VAL A 169 -23.78 4.51 -8.66
CA VAL A 169 -24.84 5.52 -8.59
C VAL A 169 -24.93 6.10 -7.17
N PRO A 170 -25.18 7.41 -6.98
CA PRO A 170 -25.40 7.99 -5.66
C PRO A 170 -26.51 7.30 -4.89
N GLY A 171 -26.30 7.03 -3.60
CA GLY A 171 -27.28 6.37 -2.72
C GLY A 171 -27.35 4.83 -2.85
N GLU A 172 -26.84 4.27 -3.94
CA GLU A 172 -26.86 2.83 -4.17
C GLU A 172 -25.73 2.13 -3.40
N LEU A 173 -26.08 1.08 -2.63
CA LEU A 173 -25.13 0.30 -1.85
C LEU A 173 -24.94 -1.12 -2.38
N ALA A 174 -25.80 -1.59 -3.28
CA ALA A 174 -25.70 -2.90 -3.89
C ALA A 174 -24.33 -3.13 -4.56
N LEU A 175 -23.95 -4.39 -4.66
CA LEU A 175 -22.75 -4.84 -5.35
C LEU A 175 -23.13 -5.89 -6.39
N PRO A 176 -22.30 -6.05 -7.45
CA PRO A 176 -22.50 -7.09 -8.45
C PRO A 176 -22.64 -8.46 -7.81
N LYS A 177 -23.65 -9.21 -8.22
CA LYS A 177 -23.91 -10.57 -7.78
C LYS A 177 -23.57 -11.57 -8.90
N PRO A 178 -23.41 -12.87 -8.59
CA PRO A 178 -23.06 -13.88 -9.59
C PRO A 178 -24.12 -14.09 -10.69
N ASP A 179 -25.37 -13.73 -10.41
CA ASP A 179 -26.53 -13.81 -11.30
C ASP A 179 -26.75 -12.55 -12.16
N ASP A 180 -25.88 -11.54 -12.01
CA ASP A 180 -25.89 -10.35 -12.86
C ASP A 180 -25.47 -10.72 -14.29
N PRO A 181 -26.25 -10.36 -15.33
CA PRO A 181 -25.95 -10.71 -16.73
C PRO A 181 -24.56 -10.27 -17.19
N ALA A 182 -24.14 -9.04 -16.83
CA ALA A 182 -22.82 -8.54 -17.22
C ALA A 182 -21.69 -9.30 -16.51
N VAL A 183 -21.94 -9.78 -15.28
CA VAL A 183 -21.00 -10.65 -14.56
C VAL A 183 -20.93 -12.03 -15.21
N GLY A 184 -22.05 -12.56 -15.70
CA GLY A 184 -22.12 -13.80 -16.48
C GLY A 184 -21.29 -13.72 -17.76
N ASP A 185 -21.49 -12.68 -18.57
CA ASP A 185 -20.75 -12.47 -19.82
C ASP A 185 -19.25 -12.31 -19.56
N LEU A 186 -18.87 -11.56 -18.51
CA LEU A 186 -17.47 -11.44 -18.09
C LEU A 186 -16.87 -12.77 -17.64
N ALA A 187 -17.65 -13.61 -16.95
CA ALA A 187 -17.23 -14.93 -16.52
C ALA A 187 -16.92 -15.85 -17.71
N GLU A 188 -17.72 -15.78 -18.78
CA GLU A 188 -17.46 -16.49 -20.04
C GLU A 188 -16.20 -15.98 -20.72
N ILE A 189 -16.06 -14.65 -20.89
CA ILE A 189 -14.88 -14.03 -21.55
C ILE A 189 -13.58 -14.43 -20.83
N PHE A 190 -13.56 -14.38 -19.50
CA PHE A 190 -12.35 -14.69 -18.72
C PHE A 190 -12.19 -16.19 -18.40
N HIS A 191 -13.17 -17.03 -18.74
CA HIS A 191 -13.22 -18.45 -18.37
C HIS A 191 -13.01 -18.65 -16.87
N ARG A 192 -13.79 -17.94 -16.06
CA ARG A 192 -13.75 -17.99 -14.59
C ARG A 192 -15.15 -18.02 -14.00
N PRO A 193 -15.35 -18.57 -12.78
CA PRO A 193 -16.68 -18.63 -12.17
C PRO A 193 -17.28 -17.23 -11.93
N PRO A 194 -18.59 -17.02 -12.16
CA PRO A 194 -19.26 -15.74 -11.91
C PRO A 194 -19.09 -15.21 -10.49
N LEU A 195 -19.09 -16.11 -9.48
CA LEU A 195 -18.87 -15.73 -8.08
C LEU A 195 -17.52 -15.05 -7.84
N LEU A 196 -16.48 -15.49 -8.55
CA LEU A 196 -15.14 -14.92 -8.44
C LEU A 196 -15.14 -13.49 -9.00
N LEU A 197 -15.71 -13.31 -10.19
CA LEU A 197 -15.84 -12.00 -10.84
C LEU A 197 -16.68 -11.05 -9.98
N ALA A 198 -17.83 -11.48 -9.47
CA ALA A 198 -18.69 -10.69 -8.60
C ALA A 198 -17.92 -10.14 -7.37
N ARG A 199 -17.08 -10.97 -6.73
CA ARG A 199 -16.25 -10.55 -5.58
C ARG A 199 -15.19 -9.51 -5.97
N LEU A 200 -14.49 -9.72 -7.09
CA LEU A 200 -13.49 -8.78 -7.58
C LEU A 200 -14.13 -7.43 -7.97
N LEU A 201 -15.21 -7.48 -8.72
CA LEU A 201 -15.95 -6.29 -9.14
C LEU A 201 -16.54 -5.56 -7.95
N GLY A 202 -17.09 -6.28 -6.96
CA GLY A 202 -17.56 -5.67 -5.72
C GLY A 202 -16.47 -4.88 -4.98
N GLN A 203 -15.24 -5.40 -4.95
CA GLN A 203 -14.10 -4.68 -4.38
C GLN A 203 -13.73 -3.44 -5.20
N GLU A 204 -13.73 -3.53 -6.53
CA GLU A 204 -13.44 -2.40 -7.41
C GLU A 204 -14.53 -1.32 -7.38
N ILE A 205 -15.80 -1.70 -7.27
CA ILE A 205 -16.91 -0.75 -7.07
C ILE A 205 -16.72 0.03 -5.77
N ARG A 206 -16.36 -0.63 -4.65
CA ARG A 206 -16.05 0.07 -3.38
C ARG A 206 -14.87 1.04 -3.53
N ARG A 207 -13.84 0.64 -4.27
CA ARG A 207 -12.67 1.47 -4.56
C ARG A 207 -13.05 2.70 -5.39
N ILE A 208 -13.82 2.51 -6.46
CA ILE A 208 -14.32 3.59 -7.33
C ILE A 208 -15.21 4.55 -6.55
N ARG A 209 -16.16 4.06 -5.74
CA ARG A 209 -17.01 4.89 -4.87
C ARG A 209 -16.18 5.75 -3.91
N THR A 210 -15.10 5.18 -3.35
CA THR A 210 -14.19 5.91 -2.45
C THR A 210 -13.47 7.05 -3.17
N ILE A 211 -12.99 6.81 -4.40
CA ILE A 211 -12.34 7.83 -5.24
C ILE A 211 -13.35 8.92 -5.63
N ARG A 212 -14.54 8.55 -6.10
CA ARG A 212 -15.60 9.51 -6.46
C ARG A 212 -16.04 10.39 -5.29
N ARG A 213 -16.12 9.82 -4.08
CA ARG A 213 -16.43 10.61 -2.87
C ARG A 213 -15.36 11.67 -2.59
N ARG A 214 -14.08 11.33 -2.74
CA ARG A 214 -12.98 12.29 -2.58
C ARG A 214 -13.00 13.35 -3.68
N LEU A 215 -13.22 12.92 -4.92
CA LEU A 215 -13.36 13.82 -6.07
C LEU A 215 -14.49 14.82 -5.86
N ALA A 216 -15.68 14.38 -5.44
CA ALA A 216 -16.80 15.27 -5.15
C ALA A 216 -16.47 16.28 -4.03
N GLY A 217 -15.71 15.84 -3.00
CA GLY A 217 -15.20 16.74 -1.97
C GLY A 217 -14.28 17.83 -2.55
N PHE A 218 -13.31 17.45 -3.37
CA PHE A 218 -12.42 18.41 -4.03
C PHE A 218 -13.15 19.32 -5.02
N GLU A 219 -14.13 18.83 -5.77
CA GLU A 219 -14.93 19.64 -6.71
C GLU A 219 -15.79 20.67 -5.98
N ALA A 220 -16.37 20.29 -4.84
CA ALA A 220 -17.09 21.23 -3.98
C ALA A 220 -16.16 22.33 -3.46
N THR A 221 -15.00 21.98 -2.92
CA THR A 221 -14.00 22.96 -2.44
C THR A 221 -13.44 23.81 -3.58
N ALA A 222 -13.28 23.25 -4.78
CA ALA A 222 -12.82 24.00 -5.95
C ALA A 222 -13.82 25.08 -6.41
N HIS A 223 -15.12 24.89 -6.16
CA HIS A 223 -16.18 25.81 -6.59
C HIS A 223 -16.63 26.76 -5.48
N TYR A 224 -16.66 26.29 -4.24
CA TYR A 224 -17.19 27.00 -3.07
C TYR A 224 -16.12 27.33 -2.01
N GLY A 225 -14.84 27.05 -2.30
CA GLY A 225 -13.72 27.34 -1.40
C GLY A 225 -13.64 28.83 -1.07
N THR A 226 -13.18 29.14 0.13
CA THR A 226 -13.23 30.49 0.70
C THR A 226 -12.15 31.43 0.16
N SER A 227 -11.06 30.86 -0.37
CA SER A 227 -9.94 31.60 -0.95
C SER A 227 -9.55 31.07 -2.33
N ALA A 228 -8.89 31.91 -3.13
CA ALA A 228 -8.37 31.52 -4.44
C ALA A 228 -7.34 30.38 -4.34
N ASP A 229 -6.49 30.40 -3.32
CA ASP A 229 -5.47 29.37 -3.11
C ASP A 229 -6.10 28.01 -2.72
N GLU A 230 -7.13 28.03 -1.87
CA GLU A 230 -7.90 26.83 -1.50
C GLU A 230 -8.62 26.23 -2.72
N GLN A 231 -9.25 27.09 -3.53
CA GLN A 231 -9.89 26.67 -4.78
C GLN A 231 -8.87 26.07 -5.76
N ALA A 232 -7.69 26.67 -5.92
CA ALA A 232 -6.63 26.16 -6.79
C ALA A 232 -6.07 24.82 -6.30
N ALA A 233 -5.77 24.68 -5.01
CA ALA A 233 -5.32 23.42 -4.42
C ALA A 233 -6.37 22.31 -4.59
N ALA A 234 -7.65 22.63 -4.39
CA ALA A 234 -8.76 21.71 -4.59
C ALA A 234 -8.93 21.31 -6.06
N GLN A 235 -8.73 22.22 -7.02
CA GLN A 235 -8.71 21.88 -8.45
C GLN A 235 -7.60 20.88 -8.79
N HIS A 236 -6.39 21.08 -8.24
CA HIS A 236 -5.29 20.12 -8.40
C HIS A 236 -5.62 18.75 -7.79
N GLY A 237 -6.24 18.73 -6.60
CA GLY A 237 -6.72 17.51 -5.94
C GLY A 237 -7.80 16.77 -6.76
N ALA A 238 -8.78 17.50 -7.28
CA ALA A 238 -9.82 16.96 -8.16
C ALA A 238 -9.21 16.34 -9.42
N GLU A 239 -8.28 17.04 -10.07
CA GLU A 239 -7.62 16.54 -11.28
C GLU A 239 -6.76 15.29 -10.98
N ALA A 240 -6.09 15.24 -9.82
CA ALA A 240 -5.37 14.05 -9.38
C ALA A 240 -6.30 12.83 -9.21
N GLU A 241 -7.46 13.00 -8.57
CA GLU A 241 -8.44 11.92 -8.41
C GLU A 241 -9.11 11.53 -9.74
N ARG A 242 -9.36 12.47 -10.66
CA ARG A 242 -9.82 12.18 -12.03
C ARG A 242 -8.82 11.32 -12.80
N ARG A 243 -7.53 11.68 -12.75
CA ARG A 243 -6.45 10.86 -13.34
C ARG A 243 -6.41 9.47 -12.73
N ARG A 244 -6.57 9.35 -11.41
CA ARG A 244 -6.60 8.06 -10.70
C ARG A 244 -7.78 7.21 -11.14
N LEU A 245 -8.98 7.79 -11.24
CA LEU A 245 -10.19 7.10 -11.69
C LEU A 245 -10.07 6.65 -13.16
N ARG A 246 -9.54 7.50 -14.03
CA ARG A 246 -9.29 7.18 -15.44
C ARG A 246 -8.31 6.00 -15.55
N ARG A 247 -7.15 6.07 -14.89
CA ARG A 247 -6.17 4.98 -14.87
C ARG A 247 -6.77 3.68 -14.36
N LEU A 248 -7.53 3.74 -13.25
CA LEU A 248 -8.17 2.56 -12.68
C LEU A 248 -9.12 1.91 -13.69
N THR A 249 -9.97 2.71 -14.35
CA THR A 249 -10.96 2.21 -15.31
C THR A 249 -10.28 1.63 -16.55
N THR A 250 -9.33 2.36 -17.15
CA THR A 250 -8.67 1.96 -18.40
C THR A 250 -7.83 0.70 -18.23
N THR A 251 -7.20 0.50 -17.06
CA THR A 251 -6.31 -0.65 -16.83
C THR A 251 -7.04 -1.86 -16.25
N LEU A 252 -8.27 -1.71 -15.74
CA LEU A 252 -9.00 -2.77 -15.05
C LEU A 252 -9.16 -4.06 -15.87
N PRO A 253 -9.59 -4.05 -17.15
CA PRO A 253 -9.79 -5.28 -17.90
C PRO A 253 -8.48 -6.07 -18.06
N GLY A 254 -7.38 -5.39 -18.38
CA GLY A 254 -6.06 -5.99 -18.51
C GLY A 254 -5.52 -6.52 -17.17
N ARG A 255 -5.75 -5.80 -16.07
CA ARG A 255 -5.35 -6.25 -14.72
C ARG A 255 -6.11 -7.51 -14.30
N ILE A 256 -7.41 -7.62 -14.64
CA ILE A 256 -8.20 -8.83 -14.37
C ILE A 256 -7.64 -10.02 -15.16
N ASP A 257 -7.37 -9.84 -16.45
CA ASP A 257 -6.78 -10.88 -17.32
C ASP A 257 -5.42 -11.37 -16.77
N ALA A 258 -4.54 -10.43 -16.39
CA ALA A 258 -3.23 -10.72 -15.80
C ALA A 258 -3.35 -11.45 -14.46
N PHE A 259 -4.22 -10.98 -13.56
CA PHE A 259 -4.44 -11.63 -12.28
C PHE A 259 -4.89 -13.09 -12.44
N PHE A 260 -5.77 -13.39 -13.40
CA PHE A 260 -6.20 -14.78 -13.61
C PHE A 260 -5.11 -15.71 -14.12
N ARG A 261 -4.00 -15.18 -14.64
CA ARG A 261 -2.81 -15.96 -14.99
C ARG A 261 -1.90 -16.24 -13.79
N CYS A 262 -1.82 -15.32 -12.82
CA CYS A 262 -0.93 -15.42 -11.67
C CYS A 262 -1.65 -15.63 -10.32
N ALA A 263 -2.98 -15.80 -10.33
CA ALA A 263 -3.77 -16.00 -9.13
C ALA A 263 -3.34 -17.28 -8.39
N LEU A 264 -2.90 -17.10 -7.15
CA LEU A 264 -2.46 -18.17 -6.27
C LEU A 264 -3.67 -18.86 -5.60
N PRO A 265 -3.60 -20.19 -5.37
CA PRO A 265 -4.54 -20.86 -4.49
C PRO A 265 -4.51 -20.27 -3.07
N SER A 266 -5.58 -20.47 -2.29
CA SER A 266 -5.72 -19.86 -0.96
C SER A 266 -4.55 -20.14 -0.02
N ASP A 267 -3.99 -21.34 -0.05
CA ASP A 267 -2.86 -21.72 0.81
C ASP A 267 -1.55 -21.05 0.39
N SER A 268 -1.22 -21.09 -0.91
CA SER A 268 -0.04 -20.40 -1.46
C SER A 268 -0.14 -18.88 -1.21
N TRP A 269 -1.32 -18.29 -1.41
CA TRP A 269 -1.56 -16.89 -1.12
C TRP A 269 -1.38 -16.57 0.37
N ARG A 270 -1.95 -17.39 1.27
CA ARG A 270 -1.82 -17.22 2.72
C ARG A 270 -0.34 -17.24 3.14
N ALA A 271 0.42 -18.22 2.68
CA ALA A 271 1.84 -18.34 2.98
C ALA A 271 2.65 -17.14 2.44
N LEU A 272 2.42 -16.73 1.18
CA LEU A 272 3.08 -15.56 0.60
C LEU A 272 2.72 -14.27 1.36
N ALA A 273 1.47 -14.08 1.73
CA ALA A 273 1.02 -12.89 2.45
C ALA A 273 1.58 -12.82 3.89
N LEU A 274 1.81 -13.96 4.55
CA LEU A 274 2.52 -14.02 5.83
C LEU A 274 4.00 -13.68 5.66
N LEU A 275 4.65 -14.17 4.61
CA LEU A 275 6.02 -13.78 4.25
C LEU A 275 6.13 -12.28 3.93
N HIS A 276 5.14 -11.70 3.25
CA HIS A 276 5.07 -10.26 2.99
C HIS A 276 4.94 -9.46 4.29
N LEU A 277 4.08 -9.92 5.20
CA LEU A 277 3.80 -9.26 6.46
C LEU A 277 5.05 -9.10 7.36
N VAL A 278 5.93 -10.10 7.34
CA VAL A 278 7.19 -10.14 8.09
C VAL A 278 8.41 -9.75 7.26
N GLY A 279 8.29 -9.72 5.92
CA GLY A 279 9.38 -9.48 4.97
C GLY A 279 10.06 -8.13 5.16
N ARG A 280 9.30 -7.11 5.59
CA ARG A 280 9.84 -5.79 5.99
C ARG A 280 10.86 -5.82 7.12
N PHE A 281 10.87 -6.88 7.94
CA PHE A 281 11.86 -7.07 9.00
C PHE A 281 13.10 -7.82 8.51
N ASN A 282 13.18 -8.14 7.22
CA ASN A 282 14.25 -8.94 6.60
C ASN A 282 14.49 -10.29 7.30
N LEU A 283 13.43 -10.89 7.82
CA LEU A 283 13.49 -12.17 8.52
C LEU A 283 13.39 -13.34 7.54
N TRP A 284 14.23 -14.36 7.78
CA TRP A 284 14.13 -15.67 7.16
C TRP A 284 13.37 -16.59 8.09
N LEU A 285 12.25 -17.14 7.63
CA LEU A 285 11.36 -17.94 8.48
C LEU A 285 11.17 -19.34 7.91
N SER A 286 11.22 -20.33 8.80
CA SER A 286 10.79 -21.69 8.51
C SER A 286 9.25 -21.78 8.43
N PRO A 287 8.68 -22.80 7.77
CA PRO A 287 7.24 -23.03 7.75
C PRO A 287 6.62 -23.08 9.16
N THR A 288 7.31 -23.69 10.13
CA THR A 288 6.84 -23.77 11.52
C THR A 288 6.73 -22.40 12.19
N GLN A 289 7.68 -21.50 11.95
CA GLN A 289 7.63 -20.11 12.45
C GLN A 289 6.50 -19.30 11.80
N LEU A 290 6.17 -19.59 10.53
CA LEU A 290 5.02 -19.02 9.84
C LEU A 290 3.68 -19.63 10.29
N GLN A 291 3.72 -20.73 11.05
CA GLN A 291 2.57 -21.59 11.36
C GLN A 291 1.88 -22.11 10.09
N GLU A 292 2.70 -22.47 9.10
CA GLU A 292 2.29 -23.01 7.80
C GLU A 292 2.92 -24.37 7.55
N SER A 293 2.32 -25.15 6.64
CA SER A 293 2.93 -26.41 6.19
C SER A 293 4.07 -26.14 5.21
N GLU A 294 5.06 -27.02 5.18
CA GLU A 294 6.15 -26.94 4.18
C GLU A 294 5.58 -26.98 2.76
N ALA A 295 4.58 -27.82 2.49
CA ALA A 295 3.91 -27.89 1.20
C ALA A 295 3.29 -26.54 0.79
N SER A 296 2.66 -25.81 1.71
CA SER A 296 2.05 -24.50 1.45
C SER A 296 3.07 -23.40 1.16
N VAL A 297 4.26 -23.48 1.77
CA VAL A 297 5.35 -22.52 1.49
C VAL A 297 6.04 -22.87 0.18
N LEU A 298 6.28 -24.16 -0.06
CA LEU A 298 6.92 -24.63 -1.29
C LEU A 298 6.02 -24.47 -2.53
N SER A 299 4.70 -24.40 -2.35
CA SER A 299 3.72 -24.10 -3.41
C SER A 299 3.70 -22.64 -3.84
N ILE A 300 4.42 -21.75 -3.17
CA ILE A 300 4.67 -20.38 -3.67
C ILE A 300 5.67 -20.48 -4.83
N PRO A 301 5.40 -19.85 -6.00
CA PRO A 301 6.35 -19.81 -7.11
C PRO A 301 7.74 -19.34 -6.66
N ALA A 302 8.79 -19.96 -7.20
CA ALA A 302 10.17 -19.67 -6.83
C ALA A 302 10.56 -18.20 -7.10
N SER A 303 10.02 -17.59 -8.15
CA SER A 303 10.22 -16.15 -8.43
C SER A 303 9.69 -15.24 -7.30
N MET A 304 8.67 -15.67 -6.56
CA MET A 304 8.00 -14.92 -5.49
C MET A 304 8.57 -15.19 -4.08
N ARG A 305 9.49 -16.15 -3.93
CA ARG A 305 10.13 -16.47 -2.64
C ARG A 305 11.62 -16.77 -2.78
N ARG A 306 12.41 -16.29 -1.84
CA ARG A 306 13.80 -16.74 -1.63
C ARG A 306 13.81 -17.88 -0.63
N SER A 307 14.71 -18.84 -0.84
CA SER A 307 14.81 -20.03 0.01
C SER A 307 16.27 -20.37 0.27
N LEU A 308 16.60 -20.64 1.53
CA LEU A 308 17.90 -21.18 1.93
C LEU A 308 17.72 -22.60 2.50
N PRO A 309 18.57 -23.56 2.11
CA PRO A 309 18.51 -24.91 2.66
C PRO A 309 18.84 -24.89 4.15
N SER A 310 18.18 -25.76 4.92
CA SER A 310 18.51 -25.97 6.33
C SER A 310 19.76 -26.85 6.45
N PRO A 311 20.77 -26.47 7.24
CA PRO A 311 21.97 -27.30 7.44
C PRO A 311 21.69 -28.62 8.17
N GLN A 312 20.51 -28.79 8.77
CA GLN A 312 20.13 -29.95 9.59
C GLN A 312 19.08 -30.86 8.92
N GLY A 313 18.79 -30.68 7.62
CA GLY A 313 17.92 -31.58 6.86
C GLY A 313 16.41 -31.45 7.12
N THR A 314 15.99 -30.57 8.02
CA THR A 314 14.57 -30.25 8.28
C THR A 314 14.25 -28.82 7.86
N THR A 315 13.30 -28.69 6.92
CA THR A 315 12.63 -27.47 6.40
C THR A 315 13.52 -26.24 6.21
N GLY A 316 13.71 -25.82 4.95
CA GLY A 316 14.43 -24.58 4.64
C GLY A 316 13.80 -23.33 5.27
N VAL A 317 14.57 -22.24 5.28
CA VAL A 317 14.04 -20.92 5.67
C VAL A 317 13.74 -20.11 4.43
N HIS A 318 12.68 -19.29 4.52
CA HIS A 318 12.13 -18.59 3.38
C HIS A 318 11.94 -17.10 3.67
N GLN A 319 12.05 -16.31 2.62
CA GLN A 319 11.80 -14.87 2.64
C GLN A 319 11.01 -14.49 1.38
N ILE A 320 10.21 -13.43 1.44
CA ILE A 320 9.60 -12.88 0.22
C ILE A 320 10.69 -12.32 -0.72
N SER A 321 10.48 -12.48 -2.03
CA SER A 321 11.29 -11.80 -3.06
C SER A 321 10.66 -10.47 -3.45
N ASP A 322 11.37 -9.65 -4.23
CA ASP A 322 10.83 -8.38 -4.73
C ASP A 322 9.58 -8.59 -5.62
N GLU A 323 9.58 -9.64 -6.45
CA GLU A 323 8.42 -10.00 -7.28
C GLU A 323 7.22 -10.46 -6.43
N GLY A 324 7.47 -11.23 -5.36
CA GLY A 324 6.43 -11.64 -4.42
C GLY A 324 5.84 -10.43 -3.68
N ASP A 325 6.68 -9.45 -3.33
CA ASP A 325 6.27 -8.22 -2.68
C ASP A 325 5.40 -7.36 -3.62
N GLU A 326 5.84 -7.15 -4.87
CA GLU A 326 5.08 -6.44 -5.89
C GLU A 326 3.71 -7.11 -6.16
N HIS A 327 3.67 -8.43 -6.23
CA HIS A 327 2.42 -9.19 -6.38
C HIS A 327 1.46 -8.97 -5.21
N CYS A 328 1.98 -8.97 -3.97
CA CYS A 328 1.19 -8.65 -2.79
C CYS A 328 0.64 -7.22 -2.84
N GLN A 329 1.48 -6.23 -3.13
CA GLN A 329 1.06 -4.83 -3.23
C GLN A 329 -0.02 -4.63 -4.32
N THR A 330 0.12 -5.34 -5.44
CA THR A 330 -0.76 -5.20 -6.60
C THR A 330 -2.13 -5.86 -6.39
N TYR A 331 -2.17 -7.04 -5.76
CA TYR A 331 -3.35 -7.90 -5.74
C TYR A 331 -3.92 -8.20 -4.35
N ARG A 332 -3.30 -7.74 -3.23
CA ARG A 332 -3.80 -7.98 -1.86
C ARG A 332 -5.29 -7.72 -1.70
N SER A 333 -5.79 -6.60 -2.21
CA SER A 333 -7.21 -6.24 -2.09
C SER A 333 -8.15 -7.21 -2.82
N TRP A 334 -7.68 -7.85 -3.89
CA TRP A 334 -8.43 -8.84 -4.65
C TRP A 334 -8.45 -10.18 -3.91
N TYR A 335 -7.30 -10.61 -3.40
CA TYR A 335 -7.24 -11.79 -2.54
C TYR A 335 -8.06 -11.61 -1.25
N ASP A 336 -8.07 -10.42 -0.64
CA ASP A 336 -8.90 -10.15 0.54
C ASP A 336 -10.40 -10.35 0.23
N ALA A 337 -10.85 -9.97 -0.97
CA ALA A 337 -12.22 -10.19 -1.43
C ALA A 337 -12.51 -11.66 -1.76
N LEU A 338 -11.52 -12.39 -2.30
CA LEU A 338 -11.66 -13.80 -2.66
C LEU A 338 -11.56 -14.74 -1.46
N HIS A 339 -10.74 -14.39 -0.46
CA HIS A 339 -10.41 -15.19 0.73
C HIS A 339 -10.57 -14.38 2.04
N PRO A 340 -11.81 -14.07 2.46
CA PRO A 340 -12.05 -13.28 3.68
C PRO A 340 -11.48 -13.88 4.97
N SER A 341 -11.37 -15.21 5.05
CA SER A 341 -10.76 -15.92 6.18
C SER A 341 -9.27 -15.60 6.30
N VAL A 342 -8.52 -15.67 5.20
CA VAL A 342 -7.10 -15.29 5.14
C VAL A 342 -6.94 -13.81 5.47
N SER A 343 -7.80 -12.94 4.93
CA SER A 343 -7.78 -11.51 5.25
C SER A 343 -7.96 -11.23 6.75
N THR A 344 -8.82 -11.99 7.42
CA THR A 344 -9.07 -11.88 8.86
C THR A 344 -7.87 -12.34 9.67
N LEU A 345 -7.27 -13.48 9.29
CA LEU A 345 -6.03 -13.98 9.90
C LEU A 345 -4.90 -12.95 9.77
N LEU A 346 -4.68 -12.39 8.58
CA LEU A 346 -3.62 -11.41 8.36
C LEU A 346 -3.82 -10.15 9.19
N ARG A 347 -5.05 -9.64 9.33
CA ARG A 347 -5.34 -8.53 10.24
C ARG A 347 -5.02 -8.85 11.70
N GLN A 348 -5.32 -10.07 12.15
CA GLN A 348 -4.97 -10.52 13.50
C GLN A 348 -3.45 -10.58 13.69
N ARG A 349 -2.71 -11.12 12.71
CA ARG A 349 -1.24 -11.17 12.74
C ARG A 349 -0.59 -9.80 12.66
N GLU A 350 -1.11 -8.91 11.81
CA GLU A 350 -0.70 -7.51 11.73
C GLU A 350 -0.86 -6.83 13.09
N SER A 351 -2.02 -7.01 13.73
CA SER A 351 -2.29 -6.49 15.08
C SER A 351 -1.29 -7.03 16.11
N GLN A 352 -1.02 -8.34 16.10
CA GLN A 352 -0.04 -8.98 16.99
C GLN A 352 1.39 -8.46 16.78
N LEU A 353 1.83 -8.31 15.52
CA LEU A 353 3.17 -7.82 15.18
C LEU A 353 3.35 -6.34 15.52
N SER A 354 2.35 -5.51 15.26
CA SER A 354 2.30 -4.15 15.79
C SER A 354 2.22 -4.13 17.32
N GLY A 355 1.87 -5.27 17.94
CA GLY A 355 1.35 -5.46 19.28
C GLY A 355 0.36 -4.36 19.65
N HIS A 356 -0.60 -4.13 18.77
CA HIS A 356 -1.79 -3.36 19.08
C HIS A 356 -2.60 -4.11 20.13
N ILE A 357 -3.22 -3.38 21.04
CA ILE A 357 -4.02 -3.97 22.10
C ILE A 357 -5.32 -4.58 21.54
N PRO A 358 -5.74 -5.77 21.98
CA PRO A 358 -7.05 -6.32 21.63
C PRO A 358 -8.20 -5.41 22.07
N ALA A 359 -9.32 -5.44 21.35
CA ALA A 359 -10.48 -4.59 21.65
C ALA A 359 -11.05 -4.81 23.07
N GLY A 360 -10.96 -6.03 23.60
CA GLY A 360 -11.39 -6.38 24.96
C GLY A 360 -10.58 -5.65 26.03
N GLU A 361 -9.25 -5.63 25.89
CA GLU A 361 -8.36 -4.93 26.83
C GLU A 361 -8.41 -3.41 26.62
N LEU A 362 -8.57 -2.94 25.38
CA LEU A 362 -8.78 -1.52 25.07
C LEU A 362 -9.98 -0.95 25.85
N ARG A 363 -11.03 -1.75 26.05
CA ARG A 363 -12.23 -1.37 26.82
C ARG A 363 -11.89 -0.99 28.25
N GLU A 364 -10.98 -1.70 28.91
CA GLU A 364 -10.63 -1.47 30.31
C GLU A 364 -10.00 -0.09 30.53
N TYR A 365 -9.24 0.40 29.55
CA TYR A 365 -8.67 1.75 29.58
C TYR A 365 -9.75 2.83 29.63
N PHE A 366 -10.82 2.68 28.84
CA PHE A 366 -11.92 3.64 28.82
C PHE A 366 -12.87 3.48 30.02
N VAL A 367 -13.11 2.25 30.50
CA VAL A 367 -13.95 2.02 31.69
C VAL A 367 -13.35 2.66 32.95
N SER A 368 -12.03 2.60 33.08
CA SER A 368 -11.33 3.13 34.25
C SER A 368 -10.83 4.56 34.07
N ALA A 369 -11.01 5.19 32.91
CA ALA A 369 -10.64 6.58 32.70
C ALA A 369 -11.77 7.51 33.15
N HIS A 370 -11.43 8.56 33.89
CA HIS A 370 -12.33 9.68 34.17
C HIS A 370 -12.05 10.89 33.29
N ALA A 371 -10.83 11.00 32.74
CA ALA A 371 -10.45 12.00 31.76
C ALA A 371 -9.77 11.36 30.55
N VAL A 372 -10.15 11.81 29.35
CA VAL A 372 -9.53 11.41 28.10
C VAL A 372 -8.96 12.63 27.41
N LEU A 373 -7.65 12.61 27.24
CA LEU A 373 -6.85 13.64 26.60
C LEU A 373 -6.51 13.24 25.17
N PHE A 374 -6.48 14.20 24.27
CA PHE A 374 -6.16 14.01 22.85
C PHE A 374 -4.99 14.90 22.47
N SER A 375 -3.99 14.35 21.77
CA SER A 375 -3.09 15.20 20.98
C SER A 375 -3.86 15.85 19.83
N PHE A 376 -3.40 17.01 19.34
CA PHE A 376 -4.09 17.76 18.29
C PHE A 376 -3.56 17.40 16.91
N ASP A 377 -2.40 17.94 16.55
CA ASP A 377 -1.78 17.70 15.26
C ASP A 377 -1.27 16.26 15.17
N GLY A 378 -1.54 15.64 14.03
CA GLY A 378 -1.30 14.24 13.79
C GLY A 378 -2.46 13.31 14.14
N LEU A 379 -3.21 13.60 15.21
CA LEU A 379 -4.30 12.73 15.69
C LEU A 379 -5.69 13.22 15.27
N LEU A 380 -5.99 14.51 15.49
CA LEU A 380 -7.28 15.12 15.16
C LEU A 380 -7.27 15.74 13.76
N CYS A 381 -6.14 16.29 13.34
CA CYS A 381 -5.95 16.88 12.02
C CYS A 381 -4.48 16.76 11.59
N ARG A 382 -4.16 17.26 10.39
CA ARG A 382 -2.77 17.50 9.95
C ARG A 382 -2.67 18.99 9.63
N LEU A 383 -2.30 19.79 10.62
CA LEU A 383 -2.49 21.25 10.60
C LEU A 383 -1.76 21.90 9.41
N PHE A 384 -0.51 21.52 9.17
CA PHE A 384 0.33 22.09 8.10
C PHE A 384 0.61 21.13 6.94
N ALA A 385 -0.31 20.20 6.65
CA ALA A 385 -0.07 19.10 5.70
C ALA A 385 0.44 19.54 4.32
N SER A 386 0.05 20.72 3.84
CA SER A 386 0.38 21.25 2.51
C SER A 386 1.40 22.38 2.50
N ASN A 387 1.76 22.94 3.66
CA ASN A 387 2.56 24.18 3.74
C ASN A 387 3.57 24.22 4.89
N VAL A 388 3.87 23.08 5.53
CA VAL A 388 4.82 23.00 6.66
C VAL A 388 6.17 23.66 6.35
N GLU A 389 6.73 23.44 5.16
CA GLU A 389 8.01 24.02 4.76
C GLU A 389 7.92 25.54 4.59
N ALA A 390 6.83 26.04 3.98
CA ALA A 390 6.63 27.47 3.79
C ALA A 390 6.48 28.20 5.14
N VAL A 391 5.73 27.62 6.07
CA VAL A 391 5.57 28.18 7.43
C VAL A 391 6.89 28.14 8.19
N ALA A 392 7.64 27.03 8.11
CA ALA A 392 8.95 26.93 8.74
C ALA A 392 9.95 27.95 8.17
N GLN A 393 9.97 28.15 6.85
CA GLN A 393 10.80 29.16 6.19
C GLN A 393 10.42 30.59 6.62
N SER A 394 9.13 30.88 6.76
CA SER A 394 8.67 32.17 7.29
C SER A 394 9.18 32.40 8.72
N LEU A 395 9.08 31.40 9.59
CA LEU A 395 9.67 31.44 10.94
C LEU A 395 11.18 31.64 10.93
N VAL A 396 11.92 30.97 10.04
CA VAL A 396 13.37 31.16 9.89
C VAL A 396 13.69 32.58 9.47
N HIS A 397 12.96 33.13 8.49
CA HIS A 397 13.16 34.49 8.01
C HIS A 397 12.93 35.51 9.13
N GLU A 398 11.88 35.34 9.93
CA GLU A 398 11.61 36.22 11.07
C GLU A 398 12.64 36.03 12.18
N ALA A 399 13.13 34.80 12.41
CA ALA A 399 14.22 34.58 13.37
C ALA A 399 15.48 35.34 12.95
N HIS A 400 15.83 35.35 11.65
CA HIS A 400 16.96 36.12 11.12
C HIS A 400 16.74 37.63 11.22
N SER A 401 15.51 38.12 10.94
CA SER A 401 15.15 39.54 11.11
C SER A 401 15.35 40.00 12.57
N LEU A 402 15.11 39.08 13.52
CA LEU A 402 15.34 39.25 14.94
C LEU A 402 16.78 38.99 15.40
N ARG A 403 17.73 38.72 14.47
CA ARG A 403 19.13 38.40 14.75
C ARG A 403 19.34 37.13 15.58
N LEU A 404 18.43 36.16 15.47
CA LEU A 404 18.60 34.83 16.04
C LEU A 404 19.33 33.92 15.06
N ALA A 405 20.40 33.28 15.53
CA ALA A 405 21.13 32.30 14.73
C ALA A 405 20.32 31.00 14.62
N THR A 406 20.04 30.56 13.39
CA THR A 406 19.54 29.21 13.09
C THR A 406 20.72 28.32 12.74
N GLY A 407 21.01 27.29 13.55
CA GLY A 407 22.12 26.37 13.30
C GLY A 407 21.85 25.41 12.13
N PRO A 408 22.86 24.65 11.66
CA PRO A 408 22.74 23.72 10.52
C PRO A 408 21.81 22.50 10.76
N ARG A 409 21.27 22.35 11.97
CA ARG A 409 20.28 21.32 12.35
C ARG A 409 18.94 21.94 12.77
N THR A 410 18.46 22.93 12.02
CA THR A 410 17.12 23.50 12.28
C THR A 410 16.05 22.46 11.96
N PRO A 411 15.11 22.19 12.89
CA PRO A 411 13.96 21.35 12.60
C PRO A 411 13.14 21.91 11.44
N THR A 412 12.58 21.03 10.62
CA THR A 412 11.67 21.41 9.52
C THR A 412 10.23 21.59 9.97
N ASP A 413 9.90 21.21 11.21
CA ASP A 413 8.58 21.43 11.81
C ASP A 413 8.54 22.79 12.57
N PRO A 414 7.53 23.65 12.34
CA PRO A 414 7.48 25.00 12.92
C PRO A 414 7.50 25.05 14.46
N VAL A 415 6.84 24.10 15.12
CA VAL A 415 6.80 24.02 16.60
C VAL A 415 8.18 23.62 17.16
N GLY A 416 8.82 22.62 16.55
CA GLY A 416 10.17 22.21 16.87
C GLY A 416 11.19 23.31 16.61
N LEU A 417 11.01 24.08 15.54
CA LEU A 417 11.82 25.27 15.24
C LEU A 417 11.69 26.33 16.34
N LEU A 418 10.46 26.71 16.74
CA LEU A 418 10.24 27.65 17.83
C LEU A 418 10.94 27.17 19.11
N ARG A 419 10.75 25.89 19.48
CA ARG A 419 11.39 25.27 20.64
C ARG A 419 12.91 25.30 20.58
N ALA A 420 13.51 25.05 19.41
CA ALA A 420 14.95 25.05 19.21
C ALA A 420 15.57 26.46 19.32
N LEU A 421 14.80 27.51 19.06
CA LEU A 421 15.24 28.90 19.14
C LEU A 421 15.20 29.47 20.56
N VAL A 422 14.42 28.86 21.47
CA VAL A 422 14.25 29.33 22.86
C VAL A 422 15.58 29.57 23.59
N PRO A 423 16.59 28.68 23.54
CA PRO A 423 17.84 28.89 24.28
C PRO A 423 18.65 30.11 23.80
N SER A 424 18.45 30.53 22.55
CA SER A 424 19.25 31.57 21.89
C SER A 424 18.54 32.91 21.83
N GLY A 425 17.25 32.97 22.15
CA GLY A 425 16.41 34.16 22.03
C GLY A 425 16.02 34.79 23.36
N SER A 426 15.94 36.12 23.38
CA SER A 426 15.32 36.84 24.49
C SER A 426 13.80 36.58 24.55
N PRO A 427 13.16 36.74 25.72
CA PRO A 427 11.72 36.50 25.86
C PRO A 427 10.85 37.29 24.87
N SER A 428 11.23 38.51 24.49
CA SER A 428 10.47 39.32 23.53
C SER A 428 10.58 38.78 22.09
N GLN A 429 11.75 38.29 21.70
CA GLN A 429 11.96 37.65 20.38
C GLN A 429 11.16 36.35 20.27
N ILE A 430 11.19 35.51 21.31
CA ILE A 430 10.44 34.25 21.33
C ILE A 430 8.94 34.50 21.30
N ARG A 431 8.42 35.47 22.07
CA ARG A 431 7.01 35.88 21.99
C ARG A 431 6.60 36.35 20.61
N ARG A 432 7.48 37.07 19.91
CA ARG A 432 7.20 37.54 18.54
C ARG A 432 7.10 36.38 17.54
N LEU A 433 8.01 35.43 17.61
CA LEU A 433 7.96 34.21 16.80
C LEU A 433 6.72 33.36 17.14
N ASP A 434 6.38 33.27 18.43
CA ASP A 434 5.21 32.53 18.90
C ASP A 434 3.89 33.15 18.41
N HIS A 435 3.76 34.49 18.43
CA HIS A 435 2.62 35.19 17.85
C HIS A 435 2.50 34.95 16.34
N MET A 436 3.62 34.99 15.62
CA MET A 436 3.61 34.73 14.18
C MET A 436 3.18 33.29 13.89
N LEU A 437 3.72 32.31 14.63
CA LEU A 437 3.32 30.92 14.51
C LEU A 437 1.84 30.74 14.86
N THR A 438 1.35 31.39 15.92
CA THR A 438 -0.06 31.37 16.32
C THR A 438 -0.99 31.86 15.20
N ALA A 439 -0.59 32.90 14.46
CA ALA A 439 -1.36 33.40 13.32
C ALA A 439 -1.45 32.34 12.21
N HIS A 440 -0.32 31.73 11.85
CA HIS A 440 -0.28 30.65 10.85
C HIS A 440 -1.11 29.43 11.28
N GLU A 441 -1.01 29.02 12.55
CA GLU A 441 -1.76 27.89 13.09
C GLU A 441 -3.26 28.15 13.10
N THR A 442 -3.66 29.37 13.49
CA THR A 442 -5.08 29.74 13.55
C THR A 442 -5.68 29.79 12.16
N GLU A 443 -4.94 30.31 11.16
CA GLU A 443 -5.39 30.30 9.77
C GLU A 443 -5.48 28.87 9.21
N ALA A 444 -4.46 28.05 9.43
CA ALA A 444 -4.47 26.65 9.02
C ALA A 444 -5.64 25.88 9.65
N ALA A 445 -5.96 26.15 10.92
CA ALA A 445 -7.07 25.51 11.63
C ALA A 445 -8.45 25.85 11.03
N ARG A 446 -8.61 27.02 10.38
CA ARG A 446 -9.86 27.38 9.70
C ARG A 446 -10.14 26.48 8.50
N GLN A 447 -9.09 26.01 7.84
CA GLN A 447 -9.17 25.32 6.55
C GLN A 447 -8.97 23.80 6.68
N VAL A 448 -8.36 23.34 7.78
CA VAL A 448 -7.99 21.93 7.94
C VAL A 448 -9.22 21.03 8.13
N THR A 449 -9.25 19.92 7.40
CA THR A 449 -10.27 18.87 7.58
C THR A 449 -9.87 17.90 8.71
N PRO A 450 -10.81 17.48 9.58
CA PRO A 450 -10.54 16.47 10.60
C PRO A 450 -10.10 15.14 9.99
N LEU A 451 -9.22 14.42 10.68
CA LEU A 451 -8.81 13.08 10.26
C LEU A 451 -9.98 12.09 10.31
N PRO A 452 -9.98 11.05 9.45
CA PRO A 452 -11.07 10.08 9.38
C PRO A 452 -11.40 9.44 10.73
N GLY A 453 -12.63 9.65 11.20
CA GLY A 453 -13.15 9.07 12.45
C GLY A 453 -13.18 10.00 13.64
N VAL A 454 -12.53 11.18 13.59
CA VAL A 454 -12.48 12.15 14.69
C VAL A 454 -13.88 12.61 15.12
N GLN A 455 -14.69 13.09 14.17
CA GLN A 455 -16.07 13.52 14.45
C GLN A 455 -16.92 12.40 15.08
N GLN A 456 -16.77 11.18 14.56
CA GLN A 456 -17.53 10.03 15.06
C GLN A 456 -17.09 9.63 16.48
N LEU A 457 -15.80 9.73 16.78
CA LEU A 457 -15.24 9.45 18.09
C LEU A 457 -15.75 10.47 19.11
N PHE A 458 -15.60 11.77 18.83
CA PHE A 458 -16.05 12.80 19.76
C PHE A 458 -17.54 12.75 20.02
N ARG A 459 -18.37 12.56 18.98
CA ARG A 459 -19.83 12.41 19.16
C ARG A 459 -20.21 11.23 20.09
N VAL A 460 -19.40 10.18 20.12
CA VAL A 460 -19.64 9.03 21.03
C VAL A 460 -19.07 9.32 22.43
N LEU A 461 -17.93 9.99 22.54
CA LEU A 461 -17.33 10.30 23.83
C LEU A 461 -18.10 11.36 24.62
N THR A 462 -18.65 12.37 23.93
CA THR A 462 -19.44 13.45 24.55
C THR A 462 -20.76 12.97 25.13
N THR A 463 -21.25 11.79 24.74
CA THR A 463 -22.43 11.17 25.35
C THR A 463 -22.10 10.26 26.54
N GLY A 464 -20.81 10.05 26.82
CA GLY A 464 -20.33 9.29 27.98
C GLY A 464 -19.97 10.18 29.18
N ASN A 465 -19.44 9.55 30.23
CA ASN A 465 -19.10 10.22 31.49
C ASN A 465 -17.64 10.69 31.57
N TRP A 466 -16.96 10.83 30.43
CA TRP A 466 -15.56 11.24 30.38
C TRP A 466 -15.41 12.74 30.31
N ARG A 467 -14.45 13.28 31.06
CA ARG A 467 -14.00 14.66 30.91
C ARG A 467 -12.98 14.73 29.78
N LEU A 468 -13.27 15.51 28.74
CA LEU A 468 -12.48 15.52 27.51
C LEU A 468 -11.56 16.74 27.45
N GLY A 469 -10.33 16.53 26.99
CA GLY A 469 -9.39 17.62 26.79
C GLY A 469 -8.45 17.43 25.60
N VAL A 470 -8.09 18.51 24.93
CA VAL A 470 -7.04 18.51 23.89
C VAL A 470 -5.77 19.09 24.50
N VAL A 471 -4.66 18.35 24.42
CA VAL A 471 -3.34 18.79 24.90
C VAL A 471 -2.39 18.89 23.72
N THR A 472 -1.82 20.05 23.49
CA THR A 472 -1.00 20.30 22.30
C THR A 472 0.04 21.38 22.50
N ASP A 473 1.09 21.35 21.67
CA ASP A 473 2.09 22.41 21.57
C ASP A 473 1.71 23.48 20.52
N HIS A 474 0.52 23.40 19.94
CA HIS A 474 -0.08 24.43 19.08
C HIS A 474 -0.87 25.46 19.90
N ALA A 475 -1.09 26.65 19.34
CA ALA A 475 -1.83 27.70 20.00
C ALA A 475 -3.27 27.29 20.37
N THR A 476 -3.69 27.67 21.58
CA THR A 476 -5.07 27.45 22.07
C THR A 476 -6.12 28.01 21.12
N SER A 477 -5.85 29.17 20.49
CA SER A 477 -6.75 29.79 19.51
C SER A 477 -6.98 28.91 18.29
N ALA A 478 -5.93 28.29 17.76
CA ALA A 478 -6.01 27.41 16.60
C ALA A 478 -6.84 26.16 16.89
N VAL A 479 -6.63 25.53 18.06
CA VAL A 479 -7.42 24.36 18.46
C VAL A 479 -8.90 24.71 18.65
N ARG A 480 -9.20 25.85 19.26
CA ARG A 480 -10.60 26.31 19.43
C ARG A 480 -11.28 26.51 18.08
N VAL A 481 -10.63 27.19 17.14
CA VAL A 481 -11.13 27.35 15.77
C VAL A 481 -11.41 25.99 15.12
N PHE A 482 -10.49 25.03 15.24
CA PHE A 482 -10.70 23.69 14.70
C PHE A 482 -11.90 22.98 15.35
N LEU A 483 -12.03 23.04 16.68
CA LEU A 483 -13.14 22.39 17.40
C LEU A 483 -14.49 23.03 17.06
N ASP A 484 -14.54 24.35 16.92
CA ASP A 484 -15.75 25.07 16.53
C ASP A 484 -16.19 24.71 15.10
N ASN A 485 -15.25 24.42 14.19
CA ASN A 485 -15.53 23.89 12.85
C ASN A 485 -16.14 22.48 12.85
N LEU A 486 -16.14 21.76 13.99
CA LEU A 486 -16.85 20.49 14.13
C LEU A 486 -18.34 20.67 14.44
N SER A 487 -18.77 21.88 14.78
CA SER A 487 -20.17 22.22 15.04
C SER A 487 -21.00 22.11 13.75
N PRO A 488 -22.29 21.69 13.82
CA PRO A 488 -23.05 21.31 15.01
C PRO A 488 -22.87 19.83 15.42
N LEU A 489 -21.98 19.09 14.77
CA LEU A 489 -21.87 17.64 14.96
C LEU A 489 -21.24 17.25 16.30
N VAL A 490 -20.44 18.15 16.88
CA VAL A 490 -19.78 18.01 18.18
C VAL A 490 -19.94 19.33 18.93
N ASP A 491 -20.36 19.27 20.19
CA ASP A 491 -20.38 20.41 21.10
C ASP A 491 -18.96 20.71 21.60
N SER A 492 -18.33 21.75 21.03
CA SER A 492 -16.95 22.12 21.35
C SER A 492 -16.75 22.55 22.81
N GLN A 493 -17.82 22.98 23.50
CA GLN A 493 -17.74 23.43 24.90
C GLN A 493 -17.45 22.28 25.88
N GLN A 494 -17.69 21.04 25.46
CA GLN A 494 -17.40 19.86 26.28
C GLN A 494 -15.93 19.42 26.20
N LEU A 495 -15.12 20.07 25.35
CA LEU A 495 -13.70 19.79 25.19
C LEU A 495 -12.86 20.95 25.75
N SER A 496 -12.16 20.68 26.86
CA SER A 496 -11.20 21.64 27.39
C SER A 496 -9.94 21.71 26.50
N VAL A 497 -9.36 22.89 26.29
CA VAL A 497 -8.17 23.07 25.46
C VAL A 497 -6.98 23.50 26.30
N PHE A 498 -5.91 22.71 26.24
CA PHE A 498 -4.61 22.96 26.85
C PHE A 498 -3.58 23.10 25.72
N GLY A 499 -3.49 24.30 25.15
CA GLY A 499 -2.55 24.61 24.09
C GLY A 499 -1.14 24.90 24.61
N ARG A 500 -0.33 25.45 23.70
CA ARG A 500 1.05 25.85 23.94
C ARG A 500 1.22 26.65 25.25
N PRO A 501 2.16 26.27 26.13
CA PRO A 501 2.49 27.05 27.32
C PRO A 501 3.26 28.33 26.96
N GLU A 502 3.15 29.37 27.81
CA GLU A 502 3.89 30.63 27.63
C GLU A 502 5.41 30.44 27.59
N ASP A 503 5.93 29.46 28.34
CA ASP A 503 7.32 29.03 28.25
C ASP A 503 7.41 27.80 27.32
N PRO A 504 7.95 27.94 26.09
CA PRO A 504 7.99 26.82 25.15
C PRO A 504 8.90 25.67 25.58
N ARG A 505 9.74 25.84 26.63
CA ARG A 505 10.50 24.72 27.24
C ARG A 505 9.59 23.70 27.92
N LEU A 506 8.36 24.09 28.25
CA LEU A 506 7.34 23.24 28.86
C LEU A 506 6.48 22.49 27.83
N MET A 507 6.74 22.67 26.53
CA MET A 507 6.14 21.87 25.45
C MET A 507 6.51 20.39 25.56
N LYS A 508 5.72 19.51 24.93
CA LYS A 508 6.05 18.08 24.84
C LYS A 508 7.45 17.93 24.23
N PRO A 509 8.29 17.00 24.74
CA PRO A 509 7.98 15.88 25.63
C PRO A 509 7.91 16.22 27.13
N HIS A 510 7.99 17.49 27.53
CA HIS A 510 7.83 17.87 28.93
C HIS A 510 6.40 17.54 29.43
N PRO A 511 6.22 17.05 30.68
CA PRO A 511 4.92 16.59 31.17
C PRO A 511 3.91 17.69 31.52
N HIS A 512 4.32 18.96 31.46
CA HIS A 512 3.56 20.09 31.99
C HIS A 512 2.12 20.17 31.45
N GLY A 513 1.94 20.17 30.13
CA GLY A 513 0.60 20.27 29.53
C GLY A 513 -0.33 19.10 29.90
N VAL A 514 0.22 17.89 30.00
CA VAL A 514 -0.54 16.69 30.39
C VAL A 514 -0.92 16.74 31.86
N ALA A 515 0.01 17.14 32.74
CA ALA A 515 -0.22 17.28 34.17
C ALA A 515 -1.26 18.38 34.47
N LEU A 516 -1.14 19.53 33.79
CA LEU A 516 -2.09 20.63 33.87
C LEU A 516 -3.49 20.16 33.46
N ALA A 517 -3.60 19.49 32.31
CA ALA A 517 -4.87 18.98 31.82
C ALA A 517 -5.52 17.99 32.78
N SER A 518 -4.75 17.03 33.32
CA SER A 518 -5.25 16.07 34.30
C SER A 518 -5.78 16.76 35.56
N ALA A 519 -5.04 17.74 36.08
CA ALA A 519 -5.41 18.48 37.28
C ALA A 519 -6.66 19.36 37.05
N SER A 520 -6.70 20.12 35.96
CA SER A 520 -7.84 20.98 35.60
C SER A 520 -9.11 20.18 35.32
N LEU A 521 -8.98 18.98 34.76
CA LEU A 521 -10.11 18.07 34.57
C LEU A 521 -10.44 17.29 35.85
N GLY A 522 -9.78 17.51 37.00
CA GLY A 522 -10.07 16.85 38.26
C GLY A 522 -9.89 15.33 38.23
N SER A 523 -8.91 14.84 37.46
CA SER A 523 -8.61 13.42 37.30
C SER A 523 -7.21 13.09 37.84
N SER A 524 -7.08 11.98 38.56
CA SER A 524 -5.78 11.48 38.98
C SER A 524 -5.02 10.88 37.78
N ARG A 525 -3.69 10.78 37.91
CA ARG A 525 -2.82 10.26 36.85
C ARG A 525 -3.23 8.86 36.39
N ASP A 526 -3.63 8.00 37.34
CA ASP A 526 -4.08 6.64 37.06
C ASP A 526 -5.43 6.58 36.32
N HIS A 527 -6.27 7.61 36.43
CA HIS A 527 -7.57 7.70 35.76
C HIS A 527 -7.57 8.63 34.55
N THR A 528 -6.40 9.08 34.11
CA THR A 528 -6.23 9.93 32.92
C THR A 528 -5.60 9.13 31.79
N LEU A 529 -6.22 9.20 30.62
CA LEU A 529 -5.78 8.54 29.40
C LEU A 529 -5.40 9.57 28.35
N LEU A 530 -4.16 9.55 27.84
CA LEU A 530 -3.75 10.32 26.66
C LEU A 530 -3.79 9.44 25.41
N LEU A 531 -4.51 9.89 24.39
CA LEU A 531 -4.42 9.40 23.01
C LEU A 531 -3.51 10.32 22.22
N GLY A 532 -2.53 9.75 21.53
CA GLY A 532 -1.59 10.51 20.72
C GLY A 532 -0.92 9.66 19.66
N GLU A 533 -0.12 10.28 18.81
CA GLU A 533 0.56 9.58 17.71
C GLU A 533 2.03 9.96 17.55
N SER A 534 2.55 10.89 18.35
CA SER A 534 3.95 11.29 18.29
C SER A 534 4.78 10.66 19.42
N VAL A 535 6.09 10.57 19.21
CA VAL A 535 7.05 10.23 20.27
C VAL A 535 6.98 11.25 21.42
N ALA A 536 6.75 12.53 21.12
CA ALA A 536 6.61 13.57 22.13
C ALA A 536 5.40 13.34 23.05
N ASP A 537 4.27 12.86 22.50
CA ASP A 537 3.08 12.49 23.30
C ASP A 537 3.39 11.33 24.25
N ALA A 538 4.03 10.27 23.74
CA ALA A 538 4.38 9.10 24.54
C ALA A 538 5.29 9.46 25.71
N LEU A 539 6.34 10.26 25.45
CA LEU A 539 7.28 10.71 26.47
C LEU A 539 6.63 11.66 27.49
N ALA A 540 5.77 12.58 27.03
CA ALA A 540 5.05 13.48 27.93
C ALA A 540 4.08 12.72 28.86
N ALA A 541 3.35 11.74 28.32
CA ALA A 541 2.47 10.89 29.13
C ALA A 541 3.26 10.06 30.14
N GLN A 542 4.37 9.47 29.73
CA GLN A 542 5.25 8.70 30.61
C GLN A 542 5.80 9.56 31.74
N ALA A 543 6.33 10.75 31.43
CA ALA A 543 6.84 11.68 32.42
C ALA A 543 5.75 12.21 33.37
N ALA A 544 4.51 12.38 32.86
CA ALA A 544 3.36 12.77 33.67
C ALA A 544 2.78 11.62 34.51
N GLY A 545 3.18 10.37 34.24
CA GLY A 545 2.66 9.17 34.88
C GLY A 545 1.22 8.82 34.49
N VAL A 546 0.72 9.32 33.37
CA VAL A 546 -0.64 9.01 32.88
C VAL A 546 -0.61 7.83 31.92
N ARG A 547 -1.78 7.20 31.71
CA ARG A 547 -1.90 6.12 30.73
C ARG A 547 -1.84 6.68 29.31
N PHE A 548 -1.17 5.98 28.40
CA PHE A 548 -1.01 6.38 26.99
C PHE A 548 -1.45 5.27 26.04
N ILE A 549 -2.17 5.65 25.00
CA ILE A 549 -2.48 4.79 23.86
C ILE A 549 -2.03 5.49 22.58
N GLY A 550 -1.06 4.87 21.91
CA GLY A 550 -0.53 5.35 20.63
C GLY A 550 -1.44 4.97 19.46
N VAL A 551 -1.88 5.93 18.65
CA VAL A 551 -2.58 5.64 17.40
C VAL A 551 -1.56 5.50 16.29
N ALA A 552 -1.40 4.29 15.77
CA ALA A 552 -0.42 3.96 14.77
C ALA A 552 -1.04 3.15 13.62
N SER A 553 -1.19 3.79 12.47
CA SER A 553 -1.78 3.14 11.29
C SER A 553 -0.86 2.13 10.62
N THR A 554 0.45 2.24 10.87
CA THR A 554 1.49 1.34 10.35
C THR A 554 2.27 0.66 11.47
N PRO A 555 2.81 -0.53 11.24
CA PRO A 555 3.62 -1.23 12.24
C PRO A 555 4.95 -0.53 12.56
N ASP A 556 5.53 0.21 11.62
CA ASP A 556 6.74 1.01 11.87
C ASP A 556 6.43 2.17 12.82
N HIS A 557 5.29 2.82 12.62
CA HIS A 557 4.79 3.85 13.53
C HIS A 557 4.49 3.26 14.92
N ALA A 558 3.88 2.08 14.99
CA ALA A 558 3.63 1.40 16.25
C ALA A 558 4.94 1.06 16.97
N THR A 559 5.96 0.58 16.23
CA THR A 559 7.29 0.27 16.74
C THR A 559 8.00 1.52 17.25
N MET A 560 7.92 2.63 16.52
CA MET A 560 8.46 3.93 16.92
C MET A 560 7.86 4.38 18.25
N LEU A 561 6.53 4.32 18.41
CA LEU A 561 5.85 4.69 19.66
C LEU A 561 6.24 3.76 20.81
N LYS A 562 6.36 2.45 20.55
CA LYS A 562 6.80 1.47 21.56
C LYS A 562 8.21 1.72 22.05
N ARG A 563 9.14 2.05 21.16
CA ARG A 563 10.51 2.44 21.52
C ARG A 563 10.54 3.71 22.39
N ALA A 564 9.56 4.60 22.21
CA ALA A 564 9.36 5.78 23.04
C ALA A 564 8.63 5.51 24.37
N GLY A 565 8.38 4.23 24.73
CA GLY A 565 7.76 3.84 25.99
C GLY A 565 6.24 3.59 25.93
N ALA A 566 5.61 3.70 24.76
CA ALA A 566 4.19 3.37 24.61
C ALA A 566 3.97 1.87 24.82
N LYS A 567 3.31 1.50 25.93
CA LYS A 567 2.93 0.09 26.20
C LYS A 567 1.85 -0.41 25.25
N THR A 568 1.00 0.51 24.78
CA THR A 568 -0.23 0.17 24.08
C THR A 568 -0.37 1.02 22.82
N THR A 569 -0.74 0.38 21.71
CA THR A 569 -1.08 1.07 20.46
C THR A 569 -2.38 0.52 19.86
N VAL A 570 -3.03 1.31 19.01
CA VAL A 570 -4.22 0.94 18.22
C VAL A 570 -4.04 1.39 16.77
N ARG A 571 -4.74 0.76 15.83
CA ARG A 571 -4.53 1.06 14.39
C ARG A 571 -5.19 2.36 13.95
N SER A 572 -6.33 2.70 14.56
CA SER A 572 -7.10 3.88 14.18
C SER A 572 -8.09 4.33 15.26
N LEU A 573 -8.51 5.59 15.17
CA LEU A 573 -9.60 6.12 16.01
C LEU A 573 -10.95 5.38 15.80
N ARG A 574 -11.13 4.68 14.68
CA ARG A 574 -12.35 3.88 14.46
C ARG A 574 -12.44 2.68 15.39
N GLU A 575 -11.30 2.05 15.70
CA GLU A 575 -11.25 0.94 16.66
C GLU A 575 -11.62 1.43 18.06
N VAL A 576 -11.05 2.58 18.46
CA VAL A 576 -11.40 3.27 19.70
C VAL A 576 -12.90 3.59 19.74
N THR A 577 -13.43 4.19 18.67
CA THR A 577 -14.85 4.55 18.57
C THR A 577 -15.77 3.34 18.72
N ALA A 578 -15.41 2.21 18.12
CA ALA A 578 -16.20 0.98 18.23
C ALA A 578 -16.27 0.50 19.68
N VAL A 579 -15.15 0.49 20.40
CA VAL A 579 -15.09 0.10 21.82
C VAL A 579 -15.88 1.06 22.70
N VAL A 580 -15.67 2.37 22.55
CA VAL A 580 -16.36 3.39 23.37
C VAL A 580 -17.87 3.35 23.14
N ARG A 581 -18.32 3.15 21.90
CA ARG A 581 -19.76 3.07 21.58
C ARG A 581 -20.46 1.95 22.34
N HIS A 582 -19.80 0.81 22.55
CA HIS A 582 -20.38 -0.28 23.34
C HIS A 582 -20.53 0.10 24.82
N LEU A 583 -19.64 0.92 25.36
CA LEU A 583 -19.71 1.41 26.74
C LEU A 583 -20.83 2.43 26.97
N THR A 584 -21.10 3.28 25.99
CA THR A 584 -22.15 4.31 26.10
C THR A 584 -23.55 3.77 25.82
N THR A 585 -23.67 2.69 25.03
CA THR A 585 -24.96 2.09 24.65
C THR A 585 -25.45 1.04 25.67
N TYR A 586 -24.52 0.37 26.37
CA TYR A 586 -24.81 -0.62 27.42
C TYR A 586 -23.93 -0.33 28.64
N PRO A 587 -24.39 0.48 29.61
CA PRO A 587 -23.63 0.70 30.83
C PRO A 587 -23.46 -0.64 31.58
N PRO A 588 -22.33 -0.87 32.26
CA PRO A 588 -22.12 -2.09 33.03
C PRO A 588 -23.24 -2.23 34.09
N SER A 589 -23.84 -3.42 34.16
CA SER A 589 -24.81 -3.74 35.21
C SER A 589 -24.15 -3.54 36.59
N PRO A 590 -24.82 -2.89 37.56
CA PRO A 590 -24.24 -2.70 38.89
C PRO A 590 -23.87 -4.08 39.46
N SER A 591 -22.62 -4.22 39.88
CA SER A 591 -22.09 -5.39 40.56
C SER A 591 -23.05 -5.79 41.68
N ARG A 592 -23.51 -7.05 41.64
CA ARG A 592 -24.29 -7.66 42.73
C ARG A 592 -23.54 -7.43 44.05
N PRO A 593 -24.20 -6.93 45.11
CA PRO A 593 -23.56 -6.79 46.40
C PRO A 593 -23.10 -8.17 46.89
N ASP A 594 -21.90 -8.15 47.44
CA ASP A 594 -21.17 -9.29 47.97
C ASP A 594 -22.09 -10.15 48.86
N ARG A 595 -22.23 -11.43 48.53
CA ARG A 595 -22.97 -12.36 49.38
C ARG A 595 -22.11 -12.62 50.61
N THR A 596 -22.40 -11.91 51.69
CA THR A 596 -21.98 -12.30 53.03
C THR A 596 -22.34 -13.78 53.25
N PRO A 597 -21.38 -14.62 53.69
CA PRO A 597 -21.70 -16.01 54.00
C PRO A 597 -22.64 -16.01 55.20
N ARG A 598 -23.84 -16.56 55.01
CA ARG A 598 -24.73 -16.92 56.12
C ARG A 598 -23.99 -17.95 56.95
N GLY A 599 -23.56 -17.55 58.14
CA GLY A 599 -23.13 -18.48 59.18
C GLY A 599 -24.31 -19.34 59.64
N GLY A 600 -24.00 -20.60 59.93
CA GLY A 600 -24.79 -21.50 60.74
C GLY A 600 -24.52 -22.97 60.41
N PRO A 601 -24.65 -23.90 61.38
CA PRO A 601 -24.98 -23.70 62.80
C PRO A 601 -23.75 -23.59 63.72
#